data_AF-A0A6I5CJQ1-F1
#
_entry.id   AF-A0A6I5CJQ1-F1
#
_cell.length_a   1.000
_cell.length_b   1.000
_cell.length_c   1.000
_cell.angle_alpha   90.00
_cell.angle_beta   90.00
_cell.angle_gamma   90.00
#
_symmetry.space_group_name_H-M   'P 1'
#
loop_
_entity.id
_entity.type
_entity.pdbx_description
1 polymer ?
#
loop_
_entity_poly.entity_id
_entity_poly.type
_entity_poly.pdbx_seq_one_letter_code
_entity_poly.pdbx_strand_id
1 'polypeptide(L)'
;GRRYLTRGAAAFVNRLAGGFAAAVGDGTELLVLSTTTAPLGWHLAEATGLPSIGAYLQPTAPTGAFPPVVTGTRSLGRLGNRAAGRLGLRMAD
;
A
#
# COMPACT_ATOMS: atom_id res chain seq x y z
N GLY A 1 -4.20 -18.35 18.96
CA GLY A 1 -5.56 -17.96 19.43
C GLY A 1 -5.79 -16.47 19.28
N ARG A 2 -7.05 -16.01 19.22
CA ARG A 2 -7.46 -14.62 18.91
C ARG A 2 -6.65 -13.53 19.65
N ARG A 3 -6.37 -13.71 20.94
CA ARG A 3 -5.58 -12.77 21.76
C ARG A 3 -4.12 -12.61 21.30
N TYR A 4 -3.50 -13.69 20.83
CA TYR A 4 -2.14 -13.65 20.28
C TYR A 4 -2.10 -12.84 18.97
N LEU A 5 -3.10 -13.03 18.10
CA LEU A 5 -3.21 -12.26 16.85
C LEU A 5 -3.40 -10.76 17.13
N THR A 6 -4.28 -10.40 18.06
CA THR A 6 -4.48 -8.99 18.45
C THR A 6 -3.21 -8.36 19.01
N ARG A 7 -2.46 -9.08 19.85
CA ARG A 7 -1.16 -8.60 20.36
C ARG A 7 -0.13 -8.45 19.26
N GLY A 8 -0.06 -9.41 18.34
CA GLY A 8 0.83 -9.35 17.18
C GLY A 8 0.53 -8.15 16.28
N ALA A 9 -0.75 -7.88 16.01
CA ALA A 9 -1.19 -6.73 15.23
C ALA A 9 -0.83 -5.41 15.92
N ALA A 10 -1.09 -5.29 17.22
CA ALA A 10 -0.72 -4.09 17.99
C ALA A 10 0.79 -3.84 17.99
N ALA A 11 1.60 -4.89 18.19
CA ALA A 11 3.06 -4.80 18.13
C ALA A 11 3.56 -4.39 16.74
N PHE A 12 2.93 -4.90 15.68
CA PHE A 12 3.24 -4.51 14.31
C PHE A 12 2.93 -3.02 14.07
N VAL A 13 1.74 -2.56 14.45
CA VAL A 13 1.33 -1.15 14.32
C VAL A 13 2.28 -0.23 15.07
N ASN A 14 2.66 -0.57 16.31
CA ASN A 14 3.62 0.22 17.08
C ASN A 14 4.99 0.32 16.41
N ARG A 15 5.50 -0.79 15.86
CA ARG A 15 6.77 -0.76 15.11
C ARG A 15 6.67 0.08 13.84
N LEU A 16 5.53 -0.01 13.14
CA LEU A 16 5.29 0.77 11.93
C LEU A 16 5.24 2.28 12.25
N ALA A 17 4.51 2.66 13.31
CA ALA A 17 4.43 4.04 13.77
C ALA A 17 5.80 4.60 14.19
N GLY A 18 6.58 3.83 14.95
CA GLY A 18 7.95 4.21 15.32
C GLY A 18 8.86 4.39 14.09
N GLY A 19 8.72 3.52 13.09
CA GLY A 19 9.42 3.64 11.81
C GLY A 19 9.08 4.92 11.06
N PHE A 20 7.79 5.29 11.00
CA PHE A 20 7.35 6.55 10.39
C PHE A 20 7.88 7.78 11.14
N ALA A 21 7.80 7.77 12.47
CA ALA A 21 8.31 8.87 13.29
C ALA A 21 9.82 9.09 13.06
N ALA A 22 10.59 8.01 12.97
CA ALA A 22 12.01 8.09 12.65
C ALA A 22 12.27 8.58 11.21
N ALA A 23 11.42 8.19 10.26
CA ALA A 23 11.55 8.55 8.85
C ALA A 23 11.19 10.00 8.52
N VAL A 24 10.53 10.74 9.43
CA VAL A 24 10.16 12.16 9.27
C VAL A 24 10.97 13.07 10.20
N GLY A 25 12.12 12.60 10.67
CA GLY A 25 13.03 13.42 11.47
C GLY A 25 13.60 14.61 10.69
N ASP A 26 14.29 15.48 11.43
CA ASP A 26 14.92 16.69 10.89
C ASP A 26 15.83 16.39 9.69
N GLY A 27 15.58 17.08 8.58
CA GLY A 27 16.33 16.92 7.33
C GLY A 27 15.74 15.92 6.34
N THR A 28 14.58 15.33 6.64
CA THR A 28 13.87 14.52 5.64
C THR A 28 13.32 15.40 4.52
N GLU A 29 13.65 15.09 3.27
CA GLU A 29 13.21 15.85 2.11
C GLU A 29 12.22 15.09 1.20
N LEU A 30 12.09 13.77 1.35
CA LEU A 30 11.23 12.93 0.51
C LEU A 30 10.85 11.63 1.21
N LEU A 31 9.58 11.24 1.12
CA LEU A 31 9.10 9.93 1.54
C LEU A 31 8.99 8.97 0.35
N VAL A 32 9.76 7.88 0.38
CA VAL A 32 9.65 6.78 -0.60
C VAL A 32 8.80 5.66 0.01
N LEU A 33 7.62 5.43 -0.56
CA LEU A 33 6.58 4.60 0.05
C LEU A 33 6.38 3.29 -0.71
N SER A 34 6.46 2.17 0.01
CA SER A 34 6.03 0.86 -0.49
C SER A 34 4.51 0.75 -0.54
N THR A 35 3.97 -0.30 -1.17
CA THR A 35 2.53 -0.57 -1.16
C THR A 35 1.95 -0.68 0.26
N THR A 36 2.73 -1.24 1.20
CA THR A 36 2.29 -1.41 2.60
C THR A 36 2.38 -0.15 3.44
N THR A 37 3.26 0.79 3.08
CA THR A 37 3.46 2.04 3.83
C THR A 37 2.72 3.21 3.21
N ALA A 38 2.32 3.13 1.94
CA ALA A 38 1.71 4.23 1.22
C ALA A 38 0.45 4.83 1.89
N PRO A 39 -0.56 4.05 2.34
CA PRO A 39 -1.77 4.64 2.91
C PRO A 39 -1.49 5.54 4.14
N LEU A 40 -0.62 5.10 5.04
CA LEU A 40 -0.23 5.90 6.22
C LEU A 40 0.76 7.00 5.86
N GLY A 41 1.69 6.72 4.94
CA GLY A 41 2.69 7.68 4.48
C GLY A 41 2.08 8.87 3.73
N TRP A 42 0.94 8.70 3.05
CA TRP A 42 0.22 9.81 2.41
C TRP A 42 -0.34 10.80 3.43
N HIS A 43 -0.97 10.31 4.50
CA HIS A 43 -1.44 11.18 5.59
C HIS A 43 -0.28 11.90 6.28
N LEU A 44 0.86 11.24 6.40
CA LEU A 44 2.05 11.85 6.97
C LEU A 44 2.64 12.92 6.05
N ALA A 45 2.74 12.64 4.75
CA ALA A 45 3.15 13.60 3.74
C ALA A 45 2.25 14.85 3.74
N GLU A 46 0.92 14.65 3.80
CA GLU A 46 -0.06 15.73 3.91
C GLU A 46 0.13 16.55 5.18
N ALA A 47 0.28 15.90 6.34
CA ALA A 47 0.43 16.57 7.63
C ALA A 47 1.76 17.34 7.77
N THR A 48 2.81 16.91 7.07
CA THR A 48 4.18 17.44 7.23
C THR A 48 4.61 18.34 6.08
N GLY A 49 3.88 18.32 4.96
CA GLY A 49 4.24 19.01 3.72
C GLY A 49 5.39 18.33 2.96
N LEU A 50 5.86 17.16 3.40
CA LEU A 50 6.90 16.41 2.71
C LEU A 50 6.39 15.86 1.37
N PRO A 51 7.16 15.97 0.27
CA PRO A 51 6.82 15.26 -0.94
C PRO A 51 6.91 13.75 -0.70
N SER A 52 6.09 12.99 -1.44
CA SER A 52 6.12 11.52 -1.38
C SER A 52 6.05 10.89 -2.77
N ILE A 53 6.69 9.72 -2.92
CA ILE A 53 6.64 8.91 -4.14
C ILE A 53 6.38 7.44 -3.80
N GLY A 54 5.52 6.80 -4.59
CA GLY A 54 5.24 5.37 -4.48
C GLY A 54 6.25 4.51 -5.25
N ALA A 55 6.86 3.54 -4.57
CA ALA A 55 7.73 2.51 -5.14
C ALA A 55 7.02 1.15 -5.04
N TYR A 56 6.08 0.90 -5.96
CA TYR A 56 5.21 -0.27 -5.90
C TYR A 56 5.72 -1.43 -6.75
N LEU A 57 5.76 -2.63 -6.17
CA LEU A 57 6.13 -3.86 -6.87
C LEU A 57 4.95 -4.54 -7.57
N GLN A 58 3.72 -4.16 -7.18
CA GLN A 58 2.50 -4.64 -7.79
C GLN A 58 1.81 -3.49 -8.56
N PRO A 59 1.10 -3.79 -9.66
CA PRO A 59 0.36 -2.77 -10.37
C PRO A 59 -0.73 -2.16 -9.49
N THR A 60 -0.76 -0.83 -9.41
CA THR A 60 -1.81 -0.06 -8.71
C THR A 60 -2.92 0.41 -9.64
N ALA A 61 -2.73 0.31 -10.96
CA ALA A 61 -3.73 0.60 -11.98
C ALA A 61 -4.10 -0.68 -12.76
N PRO A 62 -5.34 -0.81 -13.27
CA PRO A 62 -5.76 -1.95 -14.06
C PRO A 62 -4.85 -2.19 -15.27
N THR A 63 -4.26 -3.37 -15.33
CA THR A 63 -3.32 -3.76 -16.38
C THR A 63 -3.68 -5.12 -16.98
N GLY A 64 -3.24 -5.35 -18.22
CA GLY A 64 -3.37 -6.66 -18.85
C GLY A 64 -2.20 -7.61 -18.54
N ALA A 65 -1.06 -7.07 -18.09
CA ALA A 65 0.19 -7.81 -17.92
C ALA A 65 0.23 -8.66 -16.64
N PHE A 66 -0.59 -8.31 -15.64
CA PHE A 66 -0.62 -8.95 -14.33
C PHE A 66 -2.08 -9.21 -13.91
N PRO A 67 -2.36 -10.31 -13.18
CA PRO A 67 -3.68 -10.53 -12.59
C PRO A 67 -3.98 -9.50 -11.49
N PRO A 68 -5.26 -9.15 -11.25
CA PRO A 68 -5.63 -8.29 -10.12
C PRO A 68 -5.27 -8.93 -8.77
N VAL A 69 -4.71 -8.13 -7.86
CA VAL A 69 -4.20 -8.56 -6.54
C VAL A 69 -5.27 -9.28 -5.70
N VAL A 70 -6.53 -8.83 -5.81
CA VAL A 70 -7.67 -9.36 -5.04
C VAL A 70 -8.24 -10.66 -5.61
N THR A 71 -7.98 -10.99 -6.87
CA THR A 71 -8.54 -12.19 -7.53
C THR A 71 -7.59 -13.40 -7.53
N GLY A 72 -6.42 -13.26 -6.88
CA GLY A 72 -5.39 -14.31 -6.81
C GLY A 72 -4.33 -14.21 -7.90
N THR A 73 -3.52 -15.26 -8.05
CA THR A 73 -2.33 -15.27 -8.93
C THR A 73 -2.59 -15.77 -10.35
N ARG A 74 -3.80 -16.25 -10.66
CA ARG A 74 -4.13 -16.82 -11.97
C ARG A 74 -4.49 -15.71 -12.96
N SER A 75 -3.76 -15.64 -14.07
CA SER A 75 -4.03 -14.69 -15.16
C SER A 75 -5.26 -15.10 -15.98
N LEU A 76 -6.08 -14.11 -16.34
CA LEU A 76 -7.23 -14.24 -17.24
C LEU A 76 -6.91 -13.76 -18.67
N GLY A 77 -5.62 -13.57 -18.98
CA GLY A 77 -5.17 -12.93 -20.22
C GLY A 77 -5.34 -11.41 -20.22
N ARG A 78 -4.81 -10.74 -21.25
CA ARG A 78 -4.67 -9.27 -21.29
C ARG A 78 -5.99 -8.52 -21.08
N LEU A 79 -7.06 -8.96 -21.73
CA LEU A 79 -8.38 -8.32 -21.64
C LEU A 79 -9.06 -8.65 -20.32
N GLY A 80 -9.03 -9.92 -19.90
CA GLY A 80 -9.61 -10.38 -18.64
C GLY A 80 -8.99 -9.69 -17.43
N ASN A 81 -7.66 -9.60 -17.37
CA ASN A 81 -6.94 -8.92 -16.29
C ASN A 81 -7.31 -7.43 -16.20
N ARG A 82 -7.38 -6.73 -17.35
CA ARG A 82 -7.74 -5.31 -17.37
C ARG A 82 -9.20 -5.08 -16.97
N ALA A 83 -10.12 -5.94 -17.43
CA ALA A 83 -11.53 -5.86 -17.07
C ALA A 83 -11.74 -6.13 -15.58
N ALA A 84 -11.11 -7.18 -15.05
CA ALA A 84 -11.19 -7.53 -13.64
C ALA A 84 -10.56 -6.45 -12.74
N GLY A 85 -9.43 -5.85 -13.14
CA GLY A 85 -8.85 -4.72 -12.42
C GLY A 85 -9.78 -3.49 -12.38
N ARG A 86 -10.46 -3.17 -13.49
CA ARG A 86 -11.44 -2.07 -13.52
C ARG A 86 -12.67 -2.36 -12.65
N LEU A 87 -13.12 -3.61 -12.62
CA LEU A 87 -14.21 -4.03 -11.74
C LEU A 87 -13.81 -3.89 -10.27
N GLY A 88 -12.59 -4.31 -9.92
CA GLY A 88 -12.08 -4.18 -8.55
C GLY A 88 -12.03 -2.73 -8.07
N LEU A 89 -11.61 -1.78 -8.91
CA LEU A 89 -11.67 -0.36 -8.57
C LEU A 89 -13.10 0.12 -8.27
N ARG A 90 -14.07 -0.23 -9.13
CA ARG A 90 -15.48 0.14 -8.94
C ARG A 90 -16.12 -0.44 -7.67
N MET A 91 -15.55 -1.48 -7.09
CA MET A 91 -16.04 -2.07 -5.84
C MET A 91 -15.40 -1.43 -4.60
N ALA A 92 -14.26 -0.77 -4.77
CA ALA A 92 -13.52 -0.11 -3.69
C ALA A 92 -13.89 1.36 -3.52
N ASP A 93 -14.41 2.00 -4.57
CA ASP A 93 -15.13 3.29 -4.53
C ASP A 93 -16.52 3.14 -3.88
#